data_AF-A0A2P8HGN6-F1
#
_entry.id   AF-A0A2P8HGN6-F1
#
_cell.length_a   1.000
_cell.length_b   1.000
_cell.length_c   1.000
_cell.angle_alpha   90.00
_cell.angle_beta   90.00
_cell.angle_gamma   90.00
#
_symmetry.space_group_name_H-M   'P 1'
#
loop_
_entity.id
_entity.type
_entity.pdbx_description
1 polymer ?
#
loop_
_entity_poly.entity_id
_entity_poly.type
_entity_poly.pdbx_seq_one_letter_code
_entity_poly.pdbx_strand_id
1 'polypeptide(L)'
;MNPIWLKPFQLTFGICLLIGSTSLAQSLPDKTTDTSKNALQVYRQKIDSLDKQLIAILGERERVVKEVGVYKVAHHMPALQQDRFKQMMEPRIIAGKKEGLSEEFITEFMNAIHEESLRIERNIIH
;
A
#
# COMPACT_ATOMS: atom_id res chain seq x y z
N MET A 1 -45.36 54.53 39.78
CA MET A 1 -46.41 53.76 40.46
C MET A 1 -45.86 52.37 40.75
N ASN A 2 -45.48 52.10 41.99
CA ASN A 2 -45.20 50.74 42.52
C ASN A 2 -46.54 50.13 42.98
N PRO A 3 -46.67 48.79 43.08
CA PRO A 3 -46.19 48.07 44.28
C PRO A 3 -45.49 46.74 43.91
N ILE A 4 -44.31 46.38 44.43
CA ILE A 4 -44.02 45.92 45.79
C ILE A 4 -45.04 44.91 46.31
N TRP A 5 -44.71 43.61 46.22
CA TRP A 5 -45.19 42.62 47.17
C TRP A 5 -44.02 41.78 47.68
N LEU A 6 -43.70 42.00 48.96
CA LEU A 6 -42.84 41.17 49.80
C LEU A 6 -43.54 39.84 50.09
N LYS A 7 -42.78 38.74 50.13
CA LYS A 7 -42.77 37.87 51.33
C LYS A 7 -41.38 37.26 51.57
N PRO A 8 -41.06 36.92 52.84
CA PRO A 8 -39.69 36.78 53.35
C PRO A 8 -39.33 35.33 53.77
N PHE A 9 -38.11 35.14 54.31
CA PHE A 9 -37.75 34.08 55.29
C PHE A 9 -37.53 32.67 54.67
N GLN A 10 -36.37 31.99 54.67
CA GLN A 10 -35.30 31.83 55.67
C GLN A 10 -33.96 31.49 55.01
N LEU A 11 -32.90 31.81 55.76
CA LEU A 11 -31.47 31.74 55.46
C LEU A 11 -30.87 30.38 55.91
N THR A 12 -30.18 29.67 55.02
CA THR A 12 -29.05 28.76 55.38
C THR A 12 -28.04 28.83 54.22
N PHE A 13 -27.09 29.77 54.28
CA PHE A 13 -25.70 29.55 54.72
C PHE A 13 -24.97 28.47 53.90
N GLY A 14 -24.11 28.91 52.99
CA GLY A 14 -23.30 28.02 52.14
C GLY A 14 -22.39 28.81 51.19
N ILE A 15 -21.50 29.61 51.76
CA ILE A 15 -20.35 30.18 51.04
C ILE A 15 -19.48 29.02 50.55
N CYS A 16 -19.30 28.89 49.23
CA CYS A 16 -18.16 28.16 48.67
C CYS A 16 -17.43 29.10 47.71
N LEU A 17 -16.53 29.92 48.27
CA LEU A 17 -15.48 30.59 47.52
C LEU A 17 -14.46 29.54 47.08
N LEU A 18 -14.15 29.56 45.78
CA LEU A 18 -12.83 29.29 45.18
C LEU A 18 -12.13 27.97 45.55
N ILE A 19 -12.01 27.06 44.58
CA ILE A 19 -10.75 26.61 43.94
C ILE A 19 -11.17 25.63 42.83
N GLY A 20 -10.69 25.85 41.61
CA GLY A 20 -10.83 24.86 40.54
C GLY A 20 -10.93 25.50 39.18
N SER A 21 -9.83 26.09 38.73
CA SER A 21 -9.57 26.44 37.34
C SER A 21 -9.78 25.22 36.43
N THR A 22 -11.01 24.96 35.97
CA THR A 22 -11.19 24.18 34.75
C THR A 22 -10.87 25.10 33.60
N SER A 23 -9.58 25.16 33.27
CA SER A 23 -9.10 25.61 31.98
C SER A 23 -9.85 24.80 30.92
N LEU A 24 -10.91 25.37 30.37
CA LEU A 24 -11.46 24.93 29.10
C LEU A 24 -10.50 25.45 28.03
N ALA A 25 -9.30 24.86 27.97
CA ALA A 25 -8.49 24.89 26.77
C ALA A 25 -9.31 24.14 25.71
N GLN A 26 -10.11 24.87 24.94
CA GLN A 26 -10.51 24.42 23.62
C GLN A 26 -9.21 24.24 22.83
N SER A 27 -8.69 23.02 22.80
CA SER A 27 -7.68 22.62 21.84
C SER A 27 -8.26 22.90 20.47
N LEU A 28 -7.66 23.85 19.75
CA LEU A 28 -7.97 24.08 18.35
C LEU A 28 -7.87 22.72 17.63
N PRO A 29 -8.82 22.35 16.75
CA PRO A 29 -8.69 21.14 15.96
C PRO A 29 -7.36 21.24 15.20
N ASP A 30 -6.49 20.26 15.42
CA ASP A 30 -5.15 20.18 14.86
C ASP A 30 -5.27 19.95 13.34
N LYS A 31 -5.52 21.03 12.60
CA LYS A 31 -5.79 21.05 11.15
C LYS A 31 -4.63 20.47 10.32
N THR A 32 -3.45 20.40 10.91
CA THR A 32 -2.21 19.87 10.32
C THR A 32 -2.13 18.34 10.37
N THR A 33 -2.60 17.68 11.43
CA THR A 33 -2.61 16.20 11.49
C THR A 33 -3.65 15.59 10.55
N ASP A 34 -4.79 16.23 10.35
CA ASP A 34 -5.82 15.73 9.43
C ASP A 34 -5.35 15.85 7.96
N THR A 35 -4.73 16.97 7.60
CA THR A 35 -4.22 17.19 6.23
C THR A 35 -3.08 16.24 5.85
N SER A 36 -2.16 15.96 6.77
CA SER A 36 -1.02 15.04 6.53
C SER A 36 -1.45 13.57 6.45
N LYS A 37 -2.39 13.12 7.29
CA LYS A 37 -2.99 11.78 7.20
C LYS A 37 -3.70 11.57 5.86
N ASN A 38 -4.41 12.60 5.39
CA ASN A 38 -5.09 12.56 4.10
C ASN A 38 -4.11 12.46 2.91
N ALA A 39 -2.99 13.18 2.94
CA ALA A 39 -1.97 13.09 1.88
C ALA A 39 -1.31 11.69 1.81
N LEU A 40 -0.96 11.10 2.96
CA LEU A 40 -0.39 9.75 3.01
C LEU A 40 -1.35 8.70 2.45
N GLN A 41 -2.65 8.84 2.74
CA GLN A 41 -3.67 7.93 2.23
C GLN A 41 -3.76 7.98 0.70
N VAL A 42 -3.66 9.16 0.10
CA VAL A 42 -3.65 9.32 -1.37
C VAL A 42 -2.44 8.60 -1.99
N TYR A 43 -1.24 8.73 -1.40
CA TYR A 43 -0.06 8.02 -1.89
C TYR A 43 -0.22 6.50 -1.80
N ARG A 44 -0.78 5.99 -0.70
CA ARG A 44 -1.03 4.55 -0.53
C ARG A 44 -2.02 4.01 -1.56
N GLN A 45 -3.11 4.73 -1.82
CA GLN A 45 -4.07 4.36 -2.86
C GLN A 45 -3.42 4.31 -4.26
N LYS A 46 -2.46 5.21 -4.52
CA LYS A 46 -1.68 5.18 -5.77
C LYS A 46 -0.80 3.93 -5.82
N ILE A 47 -0.10 3.59 -4.74
CA ILE A 47 0.70 2.36 -4.64
C ILE A 47 -0.18 1.12 -4.86
N ASP A 48 -1.30 1.02 -4.15
CA ASP A 48 -2.24 -0.11 -4.29
C ASP A 48 -2.73 -0.27 -5.74
N SER A 49 -2.95 0.84 -6.45
CA SER A 49 -3.35 0.82 -7.85
C SER A 49 -2.22 0.35 -8.78
N LEU A 50 -0.99 0.76 -8.52
CA LEU A 50 0.19 0.30 -9.25
C LEU A 50 0.44 -1.20 -9.01
N ASP A 51 0.30 -1.66 -7.76
CA ASP A 51 0.49 -3.06 -7.40
C ASP A 51 -0.57 -3.96 -8.07
N LYS A 52 -1.82 -3.51 -8.12
CA LYS A 52 -2.88 -4.22 -8.88
C LYS A 52 -2.52 -4.37 -10.36
N GLN A 53 -2.00 -3.32 -10.97
CA GLN A 53 -1.56 -3.35 -12.37
C GLN A 53 -0.35 -4.29 -12.55
N LEU A 54 0.61 -4.25 -11.63
CA LEU A 54 1.77 -5.14 -11.64
C LEU A 54 1.33 -6.61 -11.60
N ILE A 55 0.44 -6.98 -10.69
CA ILE A 55 -0.09 -8.35 -10.60
C ILE A 55 -0.85 -8.75 -11.86
N ALA A 56 -1.64 -7.86 -12.46
CA ALA A 56 -2.35 -8.13 -13.71
C ALA A 56 -1.39 -8.42 -14.87
N ILE A 57 -0.32 -7.61 -15.01
CA ILE A 57 0.72 -7.78 -16.02
C ILE A 57 1.47 -9.10 -15.82
N LEU A 58 1.85 -9.43 -14.58
CA LEU A 58 2.50 -10.71 -14.28
C LEU A 58 1.58 -11.88 -14.62
N GLY A 59 0.29 -11.80 -14.29
CA GLY A 59 -0.68 -12.82 -14.67
C GLY A 59 -0.82 -12.99 -16.19
N GLU A 60 -0.76 -11.90 -16.96
CA GLU A 60 -0.73 -11.96 -18.42
C GLU A 60 0.53 -12.64 -18.95
N ARG A 61 1.69 -12.24 -18.41
CA ARG A 61 2.97 -12.87 -18.73
C ARG A 61 2.94 -14.38 -18.50
N GLU A 62 2.39 -14.86 -17.38
CA GLU A 62 2.32 -16.29 -17.09
C GLU A 62 1.32 -17.06 -17.98
N ARG A 63 0.27 -16.40 -18.49
CA ARG A 63 -0.61 -17.02 -19.52
C ARG A 63 0.16 -17.27 -20.82
N VAL A 64 1.00 -16.30 -21.23
CA VAL A 64 1.89 -16.48 -22.40
C VAL A 64 2.91 -17.59 -22.14
N VAL A 65 3.47 -17.68 -20.92
CA VAL A 65 4.37 -18.79 -20.54
C VAL A 65 3.68 -20.14 -20.66
N LYS A 66 2.41 -20.25 -20.30
CA LYS A 66 1.63 -21.49 -20.48
C LYS A 66 1.56 -21.90 -21.96
N GLU A 67 1.30 -20.95 -22.86
CA GLU A 67 1.31 -21.19 -24.31
C GLU A 67 2.70 -21.61 -24.81
N VAL A 68 3.75 -20.97 -24.31
CA VAL A 68 5.15 -21.35 -24.59
C VAL A 68 5.45 -22.77 -24.13
N GLY A 69 4.97 -23.17 -22.94
CA GLY A 69 5.11 -24.53 -22.43
C GLY A 69 4.45 -25.57 -23.33
N VAL A 70 3.21 -25.32 -23.77
CA VAL A 70 2.50 -26.18 -24.74
C VAL A 70 3.28 -26.30 -26.05
N TYR A 71 3.76 -25.17 -26.57
CA TYR A 71 4.58 -25.16 -27.78
C TYR A 71 5.86 -26.01 -27.61
N LYS A 72 6.58 -25.82 -26.49
CA LYS A 72 7.82 -26.57 -26.20
C LYS A 72 7.57 -28.06 -26.13
N VAL A 73 6.50 -28.51 -25.47
CA VAL A 73 6.11 -29.93 -25.40
C VAL A 73 5.86 -30.50 -26.79
N ALA A 74 5.06 -29.81 -27.62
CA ALA A 74 4.76 -30.24 -28.98
C ALA A 74 6.02 -30.38 -29.87
N HIS A 75 7.08 -29.65 -29.55
CA HIS A 75 8.34 -29.66 -30.30
C HIS A 75 9.49 -30.36 -29.55
N HIS A 76 9.20 -31.12 -28.49
CA HIS A 76 10.19 -31.84 -27.69
C HIS A 76 11.34 -30.95 -27.15
N MET A 77 11.01 -29.70 -26.81
CA MET A 77 11.95 -28.73 -26.25
C MET A 77 11.92 -28.75 -24.71
N PRO A 78 13.06 -28.55 -24.04
CA PRO A 78 13.10 -28.45 -22.58
C PRO A 78 12.49 -27.13 -22.07
N ALA A 79 11.91 -27.17 -20.87
CA ALA A 79 11.43 -25.98 -20.17
C ALA A 79 12.56 -24.98 -19.89
N LEU A 80 13.65 -25.45 -19.27
CA LEU A 80 14.78 -24.62 -18.90
C LEU A 80 15.71 -24.35 -20.09
N GLN A 81 15.94 -23.06 -20.37
CA GLN A 81 16.87 -22.58 -21.39
C GLN A 81 17.73 -21.44 -20.81
N GLN A 82 18.83 -21.81 -20.14
CA GLN A 82 19.66 -20.88 -19.35
C GLN A 82 20.22 -19.71 -20.18
N ASP A 83 20.64 -19.95 -21.42
CA ASP A 83 21.22 -18.90 -22.26
C ASP A 83 20.20 -17.82 -22.63
N ARG A 84 18.95 -18.23 -22.88
CA ARG A 84 17.87 -17.28 -23.13
C ARG A 84 17.58 -16.42 -21.90
N PHE A 85 17.62 -17.02 -20.72
CA PHE A 85 17.43 -16.29 -19.47
C PHE A 85 18.55 -15.27 -19.22
N LYS A 86 19.81 -15.65 -19.43
CA LYS A 86 20.96 -14.73 -19.35
C LYS A 86 20.82 -13.54 -20.31
N GLN A 87 20.45 -13.80 -21.57
CA GLN A 87 20.21 -12.74 -22.56
C GLN A 87 19.03 -11.83 -22.17
N MET A 88 18.03 -12.37 -21.48
CA MET A 88 16.86 -11.63 -21.04
C MET A 88 17.22 -10.68 -19.88
N MET A 89 18.09 -11.09 -18.95
CA MET A 89 18.38 -10.38 -17.71
C MET A 89 18.99 -8.99 -17.91
N GLU A 90 20.06 -8.90 -18.70
CA GLU A 90 20.84 -7.66 -18.87
C GLU A 90 19.99 -6.43 -19.24
N PRO A 91 19.12 -6.46 -20.27
CA PRO A 91 18.29 -5.31 -20.58
C PRO A 91 17.26 -4.96 -19.48
N ARG A 92 16.87 -5.90 -18.60
CA ARG A 92 15.96 -5.60 -17.47
C ARG A 92 16.71 -4.93 -16.34
N ILE A 93 17.94 -5.33 -16.06
CA ILE A 93 18.81 -4.62 -15.11
C ILE A 93 18.99 -3.16 -15.57
N ILE A 94 19.27 -2.94 -16.86
CA ILE A 94 19.40 -1.59 -17.42
C ILE A 94 18.09 -0.80 -17.28
N ALA A 95 16.94 -1.43 -17.56
CA ALA A 95 15.65 -0.77 -17.41
C ALA A 95 15.35 -0.40 -15.96
N GLY A 96 15.57 -1.31 -15.00
CA GLY A 96 15.34 -1.04 -13.58
C GLY A 96 16.26 0.05 -13.03
N LYS A 97 17.52 0.10 -13.46
CA LYS A 97 18.43 1.21 -13.11
C LYS A 97 17.89 2.57 -13.55
N LYS A 98 17.23 2.66 -14.72
CA LYS A 98 16.61 3.92 -15.20
C LYS A 98 15.43 4.35 -14.34
N GLU A 99 14.73 3.41 -13.71
CA GLU A 99 13.63 3.66 -12.78
C GLU A 99 14.11 3.88 -11.33
N GLY A 100 15.44 3.92 -11.09
CA GLY A 100 16.02 4.13 -9.76
C GLY A 100 16.06 2.88 -8.88
N LEU A 101 15.91 1.68 -9.47
CA LEU A 101 15.97 0.40 -8.76
C LEU A 101 17.41 -0.15 -8.74
N SER A 102 17.77 -0.83 -7.65
CA SER A 102 19.08 -1.49 -7.55
C SER A 102 19.15 -2.70 -8.48
N GLU A 103 20.37 -3.00 -8.94
CA GLU A 103 20.63 -4.20 -9.74
C GLU A 103 20.29 -5.49 -8.98
N GLU A 104 20.61 -5.53 -7.69
CA GLU A 104 20.29 -6.64 -6.79
C GLU A 104 18.78 -6.90 -6.75
N PHE A 105 17.97 -5.85 -6.52
CA PHE A 105 16.51 -5.97 -6.47
C PHE A 105 15.94 -6.50 -7.79
N ILE A 106 16.37 -5.96 -8.93
CA ILE A 106 15.88 -6.40 -10.24
C ILE A 106 16.27 -7.84 -10.52
N THR A 107 17.50 -8.23 -10.16
CA THR A 107 17.98 -9.58 -10.36
C THR A 107 17.15 -10.58 -9.56
N GLU A 108 16.92 -10.31 -8.26
CA GLU A 108 16.08 -11.14 -7.41
C GLU A 108 14.63 -11.21 -7.92
N PHE A 109 14.06 -10.08 -8.30
CA PHE A 109 12.69 -10.00 -8.81
C PHE A 109 12.53 -10.80 -10.11
N MET A 110 13.44 -10.64 -11.07
CA MET A 110 13.39 -11.35 -12.34
C MET A 110 13.67 -12.85 -12.18
N ASN A 111 14.52 -13.25 -11.22
CA ASN A 111 14.72 -14.65 -10.85
C ASN A 111 13.44 -15.26 -10.27
N ALA A 112 12.76 -14.56 -9.34
CA ALA A 112 11.52 -15.04 -8.75
C ALA A 112 10.41 -15.23 -9.80
N ILE A 113 10.25 -14.28 -10.72
CA ILE A 113 9.32 -14.40 -11.84
C ILE A 113 9.69 -15.59 -12.74
N HIS A 114 10.98 -15.79 -13.04
CA HIS A 114 11.41 -16.88 -13.88
C HIS A 114 11.15 -18.26 -13.27
N GLU A 115 11.40 -18.40 -11.96
CA GLU A 115 11.14 -19.66 -11.26
C GLU A 115 9.64 -20.01 -11.28
N GLU A 116 8.76 -19.02 -11.11
CA GLU A 116 7.32 -19.24 -11.22
C GLU A 116 6.92 -19.70 -12.63
N SER A 117 7.50 -19.10 -13.67
CA SER A 117 7.30 -19.54 -15.05
C SER A 117 7.75 -20.99 -15.27
N LEU A 118 8.92 -21.38 -14.75
CA LEU A 118 9.40 -22.74 -14.87
C LEU A 118 8.49 -23.72 -14.11
N ARG A 119 7.95 -23.33 -12.95
CA ARG A 119 6.96 -24.14 -12.23
C ARG A 119 5.72 -24.37 -13.08
N ILE A 120 5.21 -23.35 -13.77
CA ILE A 120 4.06 -23.47 -14.67
C ILE A 120 4.38 -24.37 -15.87
N GLU A 121 5.52 -24.18 -16.53
CA GLU A 121 5.94 -25.03 -17.66
C GLU A 121 6.09 -26.49 -17.26
N ARG A 122 6.68 -26.77 -16.09
CA ARG A 122 6.81 -28.13 -15.55
C ARG A 122 5.47 -28.82 -15.33
N ASN A 123 4.43 -28.07 -14.92
CA ASN A 123 3.08 -28.61 -14.74
C ASN A 123 2.35 -28.94 -16.06
N ILE A 124 2.91 -28.57 -17.22
CA ILE A 124 2.37 -28.91 -18.55
C ILE A 124 3.05 -30.16 -19.12
N ILE A 125 4.33 -30.36 -18.77
CA ILE A 125 5.14 -31.48 -19.24
C ILE A 125 4.75 -32.79 -18.52
N HIS A 126 4.24 -32.69 -17.29
CA HIS A 126 3.73 -33.80 -16.48
C HIS A 126 2.21 -33.93 -16.62
#